data_AF-A0A832D3U8-F1
#
_entry.id   AF-A0A832D3U8-F1
#
_cell.length_a   1.000
_cell.length_b   1.000
_cell.length_c   1.000
_cell.angle_alpha   90.00
_cell.angle_beta   90.00
_cell.angle_gamma   90.00
#
_symmetry.space_group_name_H-M   'P 1'
#
loop_
_entity.id
_entity.type
_entity.pdbx_description
1 polymer ?
#
loop_
_entity_poly.entity_id
_entity_poly.type
_entity_poly.pdbx_seq_one_letter_code
_entity_poly.pdbx_strand_id
1 'polypeptide(L)'
;MNTLQRYLLKRVFVSLVAGTFVLGFILFLGNTLKQILELVISGVINASLLGQMLLYLIPFVIMYAVPIAMLTAVLLVFGSFSADNELTAARTSGISLISLVWPVLLLGLLVSILNILIVTDYGPKVRAQYKELLAQSRTRLAESLLPERRFITQLPGLIIYIGKSERGPNKGHVALLHQRPNKHLRQTSCSRRFIHSY
;
A
#
# COMPACT_ATOMS: atom_id res chain seq x y z
N MET A 1 9.95 -4.17 40.67
CA MET A 1 8.64 -4.09 40.00
C MET A 1 7.64 -4.83 40.86
N ASN A 2 6.53 -4.18 41.23
CA ASN A 2 5.46 -4.82 41.98
C ASN A 2 4.80 -5.91 41.11
N THR A 3 4.29 -6.98 41.73
CA THR A 3 3.63 -8.10 41.03
C THR A 3 2.51 -7.62 40.09
N LEU A 4 1.75 -6.61 40.52
CA LEU A 4 0.65 -5.97 39.77
C LEU A 4 1.15 -5.26 38.50
N GLN A 5 2.27 -4.53 38.57
CA GLN A 5 2.86 -3.87 37.39
C GLN A 5 3.32 -4.88 36.34
N ARG A 6 3.90 -6.00 36.79
CA ARG A 6 4.34 -7.08 35.87
C ARG A 6 3.14 -7.77 35.22
N TYR A 7 2.07 -8.00 35.97
CA TYR A 7 0.83 -8.55 35.43
C TYR A 7 0.24 -7.63 34.36
N LEU A 8 0.09 -6.33 34.66
CA LEU A 8 -0.44 -5.34 33.73
C LEU A 8 0.42 -5.25 32.46
N LEU A 9 1.75 -5.16 32.61
CA LEU A 9 2.67 -5.08 31.47
C LEU A 9 2.59 -6.34 30.59
N LYS A 10 2.50 -7.53 31.18
CA LYS A 10 2.31 -8.78 30.41
C LYS A 10 0.98 -8.77 29.67
N ARG A 11 -0.11 -8.29 30.29
CA ARG A 11 -1.44 -8.21 29.68
C ARG A 11 -1.43 -7.24 28.49
N VAL A 12 -0.81 -6.06 28.64
CA VAL A 12 -0.63 -5.08 27.55
C VAL A 12 0.22 -5.66 26.43
N PHE A 13 1.34 -6.31 26.75
CA PHE A 13 2.22 -6.89 25.73
C PHE A 13 1.52 -8.00 24.91
N VAL A 14 0.79 -8.89 25.58
CA VAL A 14 0.01 -9.94 24.90
C VAL A 14 -1.08 -9.32 24.02
N SER A 15 -1.78 -8.31 24.54
CA SER A 15 -2.82 -7.60 23.78
C SER A 15 -2.25 -6.83 22.59
N LEU A 16 -1.05 -6.26 22.71
CA LEU A 16 -0.34 -5.58 21.62
C LEU A 16 0.03 -6.56 20.50
N VAL A 17 0.59 -7.72 20.85
CA VAL A 17 0.97 -8.74 19.85
C VAL A 17 -0.28 -9.29 19.16
N ALA A 18 -1.32 -9.63 19.91
CA ALA A 18 -2.59 -10.10 19.36
C ALA A 18 -3.25 -9.04 18.48
N GLY A 19 -3.30 -7.78 18.94
CA GLY A 19 -3.84 -6.65 18.20
C GLY A 19 -3.06 -6.38 16.91
N THR A 20 -1.73 -6.44 16.96
CA THR A 20 -0.88 -6.27 15.77
C THR A 20 -1.13 -7.39 14.76
N PHE A 21 -1.30 -8.62 15.22
CA PHE A 21 -1.60 -9.76 14.34
C PHE A 21 -2.97 -9.63 13.68
N VAL A 22 -4.01 -9.32 14.46
CA VAL A 22 -5.39 -9.17 13.96
C VAL A 22 -5.50 -7.96 13.02
N LEU A 23 -5.06 -6.79 13.45
CA LEU A 23 -5.10 -5.58 12.62
C LEU A 23 -4.19 -5.70 11.40
N GLY A 24 -3.01 -6.30 11.57
CA GLY A 24 -2.09 -6.60 10.48
C GLY A 24 -2.72 -7.55 9.46
N PHE A 25 -3.41 -8.59 9.90
CA PHE A 25 -4.11 -9.50 9.00
C PHE A 25 -5.25 -8.81 8.23
N ILE A 26 -6.06 -7.99 8.92
CA ILE A 26 -7.15 -7.22 8.29
C ILE A 26 -6.59 -6.26 7.23
N LEU A 27 -5.55 -5.50 7.57
CA LEU A 27 -4.91 -4.57 6.66
C LEU A 27 -4.22 -5.29 5.49
N PHE A 28 -3.61 -6.44 5.74
CA PHE A 28 -2.98 -7.26 4.72
C PHE A 28 -4.00 -7.77 3.70
N LEU A 29 -5.13 -8.31 4.17
CA LEU A 29 -6.25 -8.72 3.30
C LEU A 29 -6.79 -7.54 2.51
N GLY A 30 -7.07 -6.41 3.18
CA GLY A 30 -7.61 -5.21 2.53
C GLY A 30 -6.69 -4.65 1.43
N ASN A 31 -5.38 -4.60 1.68
CA ASN A 31 -4.42 -4.15 0.69
C ASN A 31 -4.24 -5.17 -0.45
N THR A 32 -4.22 -6.47 -0.14
CA THR A 32 -4.14 -7.54 -1.15
C THR A 32 -5.34 -7.49 -2.09
N LEU A 33 -6.56 -7.41 -1.55
CA LEU A 33 -7.78 -7.35 -2.35
C LEU A 33 -7.82 -6.10 -3.24
N LYS A 34 -7.34 -4.96 -2.76
CA LYS A 34 -7.35 -3.72 -3.56
C LYS A 34 -6.27 -3.72 -4.64
N GLN A 35 -5.03 -4.02 -4.27
CA GLN A 35 -3.87 -3.80 -5.14
C GLN A 35 -3.57 -5.02 -6.02
N ILE A 36 -3.66 -6.23 -5.45
CA ILE A 36 -3.31 -7.46 -6.16
C ILE A 36 -4.45 -7.89 -7.08
N LEU A 37 -5.71 -7.66 -6.72
CA LEU A 37 -6.85 -8.05 -7.58
C LEU A 37 -6.88 -7.27 -8.90
N GLU A 38 -6.67 -5.94 -8.87
CA GLU A 38 -6.55 -5.12 -10.09
C GLU A 38 -5.45 -5.64 -11.01
N LEU A 39 -4.34 -6.03 -10.41
CA LEU A 39 -3.13 -6.52 -11.06
C LEU A 39 -3.32 -7.95 -11.64
N VAL A 40 -4.00 -8.84 -10.92
CA VAL A 40 -4.32 -10.20 -11.40
C VAL A 40 -5.36 -10.16 -12.53
N ILE A 41 -6.39 -9.34 -12.42
CA ILE A 41 -7.42 -9.18 -13.47
C ILE A 41 -6.79 -8.66 -14.77
N SER A 42 -5.75 -7.85 -14.66
CA SER A 42 -5.03 -7.33 -15.83
C SER A 42 -4.24 -8.40 -16.60
N GLY A 43 -3.97 -9.58 -16.01
CA GLY A 43 -3.47 -10.76 -16.71
C GLY A 43 -1.97 -10.80 -17.04
N VAL A 44 -1.18 -9.83 -16.56
CA VAL A 44 0.22 -9.60 -17.03
C VAL A 44 1.29 -10.08 -16.05
N ILE A 45 0.91 -10.76 -14.96
CA ILE A 45 1.79 -10.89 -13.79
C ILE A 45 2.16 -12.34 -13.53
N ASN A 46 3.46 -12.61 -13.61
CA ASN A 46 4.05 -13.88 -13.22
C ASN A 46 3.88 -14.12 -11.71
N ALA A 47 3.64 -15.38 -11.30
CA ALA A 47 3.48 -15.78 -9.89
C ALA A 47 4.66 -15.36 -8.99
N SER A 48 5.87 -15.27 -9.55
CA SER A 48 7.06 -14.77 -8.85
C SER A 48 6.96 -13.28 -8.48
N LEU A 49 6.41 -12.45 -9.37
CA LEU A 49 6.24 -11.01 -9.12
C LEU A 49 5.18 -10.75 -8.04
N LEU A 50 4.09 -11.53 -8.06
CA LEU A 50 3.06 -11.53 -7.02
C LEU A 50 3.65 -11.82 -5.63
N GLY A 51 4.50 -12.84 -5.52
CA GLY A 51 5.19 -13.18 -4.28
C GLY A 51 6.05 -12.04 -3.74
N GLN A 52 6.78 -11.33 -4.62
CA GLN A 52 7.57 -10.17 -4.22
C GLN A 52 6.69 -9.01 -3.73
N MET A 53 5.56 -8.74 -4.39
CA MET A 53 4.62 -7.69 -3.96
C MET A 53 4.00 -8.00 -2.60
N LEU A 54 3.61 -9.25 -2.35
CA LEU A 54 3.12 -9.71 -1.04
C LEU A 54 4.19 -9.54 0.04
N LEU A 55 5.46 -9.86 -0.28
CA LEU A 55 6.57 -9.72 0.67
C LEU A 55 6.83 -8.25 1.03
N TYR A 56 6.72 -7.33 0.08
CA TYR A 56 6.80 -5.88 0.33
C TYR A 56 5.60 -5.33 1.09
N LEU A 57 4.44 -5.98 1.00
CA LEU A 57 3.23 -5.56 1.67
C LEU A 57 3.28 -5.83 3.19
N ILE A 58 3.93 -6.91 3.62
CA ILE A 58 4.06 -7.26 5.05
C ILE A 58 4.68 -6.11 5.89
N PRO A 59 5.89 -5.60 5.58
CA PRO A 59 6.48 -4.51 6.36
C PRO A 59 5.66 -3.23 6.29
N PHE A 60 5.03 -2.95 5.14
CA PHE A 60 4.13 -1.80 4.99
C PHE A 60 2.97 -1.87 5.97
N VAL A 61 2.31 -3.03 6.08
CA VAL A 61 1.17 -3.21 6.96
C VAL A 61 1.57 -3.14 8.44
N ILE A 62 2.70 -3.73 8.81
CA ILE A 62 3.21 -3.72 10.19
C ILE A 62 3.48 -2.29 10.67
N MET A 63 4.02 -1.41 9.82
CA MET A 63 4.27 0.01 10.15
C MET A 63 3.01 0.77 10.60
N TYR A 64 1.83 0.40 10.07
CA TYR A 64 0.55 0.99 10.47
C TYR A 64 -0.13 0.20 11.59
N ALA A 65 -0.01 -1.14 11.57
CA ALA A 65 -0.66 -2.01 12.53
C ALA A 65 -0.12 -1.80 13.96
N VAL A 66 1.19 -1.67 14.14
CA VAL A 66 1.83 -1.54 15.46
C VAL A 66 1.30 -0.33 16.28
N PRO A 67 1.29 0.92 15.76
CA PRO A 67 0.80 2.05 16.54
C PRO A 67 -0.70 1.98 16.84
N ILE A 68 -1.51 1.48 15.90
CA ILE A 68 -2.95 1.28 16.12
C ILE A 68 -3.19 0.18 17.16
N ALA A 69 -2.44 -0.92 17.05
CA ALA A 69 -2.49 -2.03 18.00
C ALA A 69 -2.12 -1.58 19.41
N MET A 70 -1.08 -0.73 19.56
CA MET A 70 -0.70 -0.18 20.86
C MET A 70 -1.83 0.61 21.51
N LEU A 71 -2.48 1.50 20.76
CA LEU A 71 -3.65 2.25 21.25
C LEU A 71 -4.76 1.29 21.69
N THR A 72 -5.12 0.32 20.84
CA THR A 72 -6.19 -0.64 21.15
C THR A 72 -5.85 -1.54 22.33
N ALA A 73 -4.59 -1.96 22.48
CA ALA A 73 -4.14 -2.83 23.56
C ALA A 73 -4.22 -2.12 24.91
N VAL A 74 -3.80 -0.86 24.97
CA VAL A 74 -3.93 -0.03 26.18
C VAL A 74 -5.41 0.13 26.53
N LEU A 75 -6.26 0.50 25.57
CA LEU A 75 -7.69 0.68 25.81
C LEU A 75 -8.38 -0.62 26.27
N LEU A 76 -8.10 -1.75 25.64
CA LEU A 76 -8.69 -3.05 25.99
C LEU A 76 -8.23 -3.53 27.38
N VAL A 77 -6.95 -3.38 27.69
CA VAL A 77 -6.41 -3.83 28.98
C VAL A 77 -6.88 -2.93 30.11
N PHE A 78 -6.82 -1.60 29.97
CA PHE A 78 -7.33 -0.71 31.02
C PHE A 78 -8.86 -0.74 31.09
N GLY A 79 -9.56 -0.94 29.97
CA GLY A 79 -11.01 -1.11 29.94
C GLY A 79 -11.46 -2.36 30.69
N SER A 80 -10.82 -3.50 30.44
CA SER A 80 -11.08 -4.73 31.20
C SER A 80 -10.68 -4.60 32.67
N PHE A 81 -9.51 -4.03 32.97
CA PHE A 81 -9.06 -3.79 34.34
C PHE A 81 -9.98 -2.86 35.14
N SER A 82 -10.64 -1.91 34.47
CA SER A 82 -11.69 -1.07 35.05
C SER A 82 -13.01 -1.82 35.22
N ALA A 83 -13.41 -2.67 34.26
CA ALA A 83 -14.64 -3.46 34.32
C ALA A 83 -14.58 -4.53 35.41
N ASP A 84 -13.41 -5.13 35.61
CA ASP A 84 -13.16 -6.16 36.62
C ASP A 84 -13.01 -5.58 38.05
N ASN A 85 -13.20 -4.26 38.23
CA ASN A 85 -12.97 -3.51 39.47
C ASN A 85 -11.55 -3.64 40.07
N GLU A 86 -10.60 -4.28 39.36
CA GLU A 86 -9.20 -4.40 39.79
C GLU A 86 -8.55 -3.01 39.94
N LEU A 87 -8.93 -2.06 39.07
CA LEU A 87 -8.49 -0.67 39.15
C LEU A 87 -8.98 0.02 40.42
N THR A 88 -10.23 -0.18 40.81
CA THR A 88 -10.83 0.42 42.01
C THR A 88 -10.20 -0.19 43.26
N ALA A 89 -10.02 -1.51 43.30
CA ALA A 89 -9.36 -2.21 44.41
C ALA A 89 -7.89 -1.78 44.59
N ALA A 90 -7.15 -1.55 43.50
CA ALA A 90 -5.80 -1.01 43.56
C ALA A 90 -5.77 0.41 44.15
N ARG A 91 -6.76 1.26 43.81
CA ARG A 91 -6.83 2.63 44.35
C ARG A 91 -7.21 2.66 45.83
N THR A 92 -8.14 1.82 46.28
CA THR A 92 -8.54 1.75 47.70
C THR A 92 -7.45 1.17 48.59
N SER A 93 -6.56 0.34 48.05
CA SER A 93 -5.36 -0.16 48.74
C SER A 93 -4.19 0.85 48.78
N GLY A 94 -4.41 2.09 48.34
CA GLY A 94 -3.41 3.16 48.39
C GLY A 94 -2.38 3.13 47.26
N ILE A 95 -2.55 2.26 46.25
CA ILE A 95 -1.65 2.22 45.09
C ILE A 95 -1.99 3.41 44.17
N SER A 96 -0.99 4.25 43.92
CA SER A 96 -1.15 5.38 43.01
C SER A 96 -1.39 4.92 41.57
N LEU A 97 -2.31 5.59 40.87
CA LEU A 97 -2.63 5.31 39.47
C LEU A 97 -1.43 5.57 38.55
N ILE A 98 -0.61 6.58 38.87
CA ILE A 98 0.63 6.92 38.16
C ILE A 98 1.59 5.73 38.14
N SER A 99 1.68 4.97 39.23
CA SER A 99 2.56 3.79 39.33
C SER A 99 2.11 2.64 38.41
N LEU A 100 0.83 2.55 38.05
CA LEU A 100 0.31 1.61 37.05
C LEU A 100 0.58 2.08 35.62
N VAL A 101 0.46 3.38 35.37
CA VAL A 101 0.63 3.96 34.03
C VAL A 101 2.10 3.96 33.60
N TRP A 102 3.02 4.23 34.53
CA TRP A 102 4.45 4.30 34.26
C TRP A 102 5.04 3.12 33.45
N PRO A 103 4.83 1.84 33.81
CA PRO A 103 5.34 0.71 33.04
C PRO A 103 4.74 0.61 31.62
N VAL A 104 3.47 1.00 31.45
CA VAL A 104 2.82 1.00 30.12
C VAL A 104 3.36 2.13 29.25
N LEU A 105 3.64 3.28 29.86
CA LEU A 105 4.21 4.45 29.18
C LEU A 105 5.64 4.16 28.69
N LEU A 106 6.45 3.49 29.53
CA LEU A 106 7.78 3.01 29.15
C LEU A 106 7.70 2.02 27.97
N LEU A 107 6.74 1.09 28.00
CA LEU A 107 6.53 0.13 26.91
C LEU A 107 6.07 0.84 25.62
N GLY A 108 5.17 1.81 25.72
CA GLY A 108 4.73 2.61 24.57
C GLY A 108 5.87 3.42 23.94
N LEU A 109 6.74 4.00 24.77
CA LEU A 109 7.91 4.73 24.30
C LEU A 109 8.90 3.79 23.58
N LEU A 110 9.14 2.60 24.13
CA LEU A 110 9.96 1.58 23.49
C LEU A 110 9.39 1.14 22.13
N VAL A 111 8.08 0.85 22.07
CA VAL A 111 7.38 0.50 20.82
C VAL A 111 7.42 1.65 19.81
N SER A 112 7.29 2.89 20.27
CA SER A 112 7.36 4.07 19.40
C SER A 112 8.75 4.24 18.77
N ILE A 113 9.82 4.09 19.56
CA ILE A 113 11.20 4.13 19.05
C ILE A 113 11.43 3.03 18.03
N LEU A 114 11.01 1.79 18.34
CA LEU A 114 11.13 0.66 17.41
C LEU A 114 10.37 0.94 16.10
N ASN A 115 9.16 1.48 16.20
CA ASN A 115 8.36 1.84 15.02
C ASN A 115 9.02 2.94 14.18
N ILE A 116 9.62 3.95 14.80
CA ILE A 116 10.36 5.01 14.11
C ILE A 116 11.54 4.41 13.33
N LEU A 117 12.32 3.52 13.94
CA LEU A 117 13.43 2.85 13.26
C LEU A 117 12.95 2.06 12.03
N ILE A 118 11.86 1.31 12.18
CA ILE A 118 11.27 0.53 11.09
C ILE A 118 10.80 1.47 9.96
N VAL A 119 10.05 2.52 10.28
CA VAL A 119 9.48 3.44 9.29
C VAL A 119 10.57 4.24 8.57
N THR A 120 11.60 4.71 9.28
CA THR A 120 12.68 5.49 8.68
C THR A 120 13.55 4.66 7.74
N ASP A 121 13.91 3.43 8.12
CA ASP A 121 14.81 2.61 7.30
C ASP A 121 14.08 1.88 6.16
N TYR A 122 12.91 1.32 6.44
CA TYR A 122 12.18 0.48 5.48
C TYR A 122 11.12 1.26 4.70
N GLY A 123 10.54 2.31 5.28
CA GLY A 123 9.50 3.13 4.63
C GLY A 123 9.90 3.67 3.25
N PRO A 124 11.03 4.37 3.08
CA PRO A 124 11.43 4.91 1.78
C PRO A 124 11.78 3.81 0.78
N LYS A 125 12.44 2.72 1.22
CA LYS A 125 12.85 1.60 0.37
C LYS A 125 11.65 0.86 -0.20
N VAL A 126 10.70 0.49 0.66
CA VAL A 126 9.47 -0.22 0.26
C VAL A 126 8.64 0.65 -0.68
N ARG A 127 8.49 1.95 -0.38
CA ARG A 127 7.71 2.86 -1.24
C ARG A 127 8.36 3.11 -2.60
N ALA A 128 9.68 3.27 -2.65
CA ALA A 128 10.40 3.47 -3.91
C ALA A 128 10.28 2.24 -4.82
N GLN A 129 10.58 1.04 -4.29
CA GLN A 129 10.50 -0.19 -5.07
C GLN A 129 9.06 -0.55 -5.46
N TYR A 130 8.09 -0.33 -4.58
CA TYR A 130 6.69 -0.56 -4.90
C TYR A 130 6.20 0.37 -6.03
N LYS A 131 6.63 1.64 -6.04
CA LYS A 131 6.31 2.59 -7.11
C LYS A 131 6.96 2.21 -8.44
N GLU A 132 8.19 1.72 -8.38
CA GLU A 132 8.91 1.24 -9.57
C GLU A 132 8.28 -0.03 -10.15
N LEU A 133 7.91 -1.00 -9.30
CA LEU A 133 7.18 -2.19 -9.72
C LEU A 133 5.84 -1.84 -10.36
N LEU A 134 5.09 -0.88 -9.80
CA LEU A 134 3.86 -0.39 -10.41
C LEU A 134 4.10 0.30 -11.76
N ALA A 135 5.17 1.10 -11.89
CA ALA A 135 5.52 1.75 -13.15
C ALA A 135 5.88 0.72 -14.23
N GLN A 136 6.71 -0.28 -13.90
CA GLN A 136 7.07 -1.37 -14.80
C GLN A 136 5.88 -2.26 -15.16
N SER A 137 4.97 -2.50 -14.21
CA SER A 137 3.76 -3.27 -14.46
C SER A 137 2.84 -2.51 -15.43
N ARG A 138 2.72 -1.19 -15.28
CA ARG A 138 1.94 -0.33 -16.20
C ARG A 138 2.55 -0.24 -17.60
N THR A 139 3.88 -0.18 -17.73
CA THR A 139 4.52 -0.17 -19.05
C THR A 139 4.43 -1.53 -19.74
N ARG A 140 4.63 -2.64 -18.99
CA ARG A 140 4.42 -3.99 -19.51
C ARG A 140 2.95 -4.26 -19.85
N LEU A 141 2.02 -3.73 -19.06
CA LEU A 141 0.59 -3.72 -19.38
C LEU A 141 0.32 -2.92 -20.65
N ALA A 142 0.93 -1.76 -20.83
CA ALA A 142 0.78 -0.99 -22.06
C ALA A 142 1.34 -1.77 -23.27
N GLU A 143 2.49 -2.44 -23.13
CA GLU A 143 3.09 -3.30 -24.16
C GLU A 143 2.26 -4.57 -24.43
N SER A 144 1.68 -5.19 -23.41
CA SER A 144 0.88 -6.41 -23.53
C SER A 144 -0.60 -6.17 -23.86
N LEU A 145 -1.08 -4.93 -23.70
CA LEU A 145 -2.36 -4.43 -24.23
C LEU A 145 -2.20 -3.86 -25.66
N LEU A 146 -0.96 -3.76 -26.15
CA LEU A 146 -0.60 -3.57 -27.55
C LEU A 146 -0.18 -4.89 -28.26
N PRO A 147 -0.80 -6.08 -28.04
CA PRO A 147 -0.62 -7.16 -28.97
C PRO A 147 -1.35 -6.75 -30.25
N GLU A 148 -0.66 -6.92 -31.35
CA GLU A 148 -1.07 -6.56 -32.70
C GLU A 148 -2.60 -6.67 -32.93
N ARG A 149 -3.22 -5.57 -33.39
CA ARG A 149 -4.60 -5.47 -33.89
C ARG A 149 -5.76 -5.41 -32.87
N ARG A 150 -5.68 -4.66 -31.77
CA ARG A 150 -6.91 -4.14 -31.12
C ARG A 150 -6.82 -2.69 -30.68
N PHE A 151 -7.76 -1.88 -31.17
CA PHE A 151 -7.96 -0.49 -30.80
C PHE A 151 -8.41 -0.39 -29.33
N ILE A 152 -7.66 0.31 -28.49
CA ILE A 152 -8.09 0.66 -27.14
C ILE A 152 -8.83 2.00 -27.21
N THR A 153 -10.15 1.93 -27.29
CA THR A 153 -11.04 3.11 -27.28
C THR A 153 -11.44 3.46 -25.83
N GLN A 154 -10.46 3.67 -24.94
CA GLN A 154 -10.72 4.01 -23.52
C GLN A 154 -10.01 5.27 -23.00
N LEU A 155 -9.55 6.16 -23.89
CA LEU A 155 -9.39 7.58 -23.56
C LEU A 155 -10.44 8.37 -24.35
N PRO A 156 -11.30 9.19 -23.69
CA PRO A 156 -12.26 10.01 -24.41
C PRO A 156 -11.52 10.99 -25.33
N GLY A 157 -11.60 10.76 -26.65
CA GLY A 157 -11.25 11.74 -27.67
C GLY A 157 -9.85 11.66 -28.31
N LEU A 158 -9.03 10.63 -28.04
CA LEU A 158 -7.72 10.49 -28.71
C LEU A 158 -7.56 9.09 -29.31
N ILE A 159 -7.68 9.00 -30.65
CA ILE A 159 -7.48 7.75 -31.41
C ILE A 159 -6.09 7.81 -32.05
N ILE A 160 -5.14 7.04 -31.52
CA ILE A 160 -3.80 6.90 -32.09
C ILE A 160 -3.82 5.71 -33.06
N TYR A 161 -3.54 5.97 -34.34
CA TYR A 161 -3.50 4.95 -35.40
C TYR A 161 -2.05 4.71 -35.83
N ILE A 162 -1.54 3.49 -35.63
CA ILE A 162 -0.19 3.08 -36.07
C ILE A 162 -0.37 2.00 -37.14
N GLY A 163 -0.08 2.33 -38.40
CA GLY A 163 -0.09 1.39 -39.51
C GLY A 163 1.25 0.65 -39.65
N LYS A 164 1.22 -0.64 -39.98
CA LYS A 164 2.40 -1.43 -40.35
C LYS A 164 2.78 -1.19 -41.82
N SER A 165 4.09 -1.23 -42.12
CA SER A 165 4.66 -1.27 -43.46
C SER A 165 5.24 -2.66 -43.71
N GLU A 166 4.84 -3.29 -44.82
CA GLU A 166 5.60 -4.38 -45.42
C GLU A 166 6.68 -3.80 -46.35
N ARG A 167 7.87 -4.40 -46.26
CA ARG A 167 9.11 -4.22 -47.03
C ARG A 167 10.00 -3.00 -46.72
N GLY A 168 11.08 -3.27 -45.99
CA GLY A 168 12.32 -2.47 -46.02
C GLY A 168 12.91 -2.20 -44.62
N PRO A 169 14.23 -2.37 -44.40
CA PRO A 169 14.78 -2.70 -43.09
C PRO A 169 14.97 -1.54 -42.10
N ASN A 170 14.48 -0.32 -42.37
CA ASN A 170 14.71 0.77 -41.42
C ASN A 170 13.75 1.95 -41.63
N LYS A 171 12.92 2.23 -40.60
CA LYS A 171 12.20 3.49 -40.24
C LYS A 171 10.73 3.24 -39.88
N GLY A 172 10.41 3.36 -38.58
CA GLY A 172 9.04 3.39 -38.08
C GLY A 172 8.43 4.79 -38.23
N HIS A 173 7.31 4.91 -38.93
CA HIS A 173 6.53 6.14 -38.98
C HIS A 173 5.40 6.08 -37.94
N VAL A 174 5.49 6.92 -36.90
CA VAL A 174 4.39 7.16 -35.96
C VAL A 174 3.54 8.30 -36.52
N ALA A 175 2.32 7.99 -36.97
CA ALA A 175 1.36 9.00 -37.42
C ALA A 175 0.39 9.33 -36.27
N LEU A 176 0.50 10.55 -35.73
CA LEU A 176 -0.45 11.07 -34.75
C LEU A 176 -1.59 11.77 -35.49
N LEU A 177 -2.80 11.18 -35.48
CA LEU A 177 -4.00 11.85 -35.97
C LEU A 177 -4.73 12.50 -34.80
N HIS A 178 -4.76 13.82 -34.79
CA HIS A 178 -5.45 14.65 -33.82
C HIS A 178 -6.85 15.00 -34.36
N GLN A 179 -7.90 14.31 -33.91
CA GLN A 179 -9.27 14.66 -34.30
C GLN A 179 -9.92 15.54 -33.21
N ARG A 180 -9.90 16.85 -33.44
CA ARG A 180 -10.71 17.81 -32.66
C ARG A 180 -12.19 17.57 -32.95
N PRO A 181 -13.07 17.46 -31.95
CA PRO A 181 -14.51 17.40 -32.19
C PRO A 181 -14.99 18.83 -32.45
N ASN A 182 -15.27 19.16 -33.71
CA ASN A 182 -16.07 20.33 -34.03
C ASN A 182 -17.33 19.89 -34.79
N LYS A 183 -18.48 20.40 -34.36
CA LYS A 183 -19.81 19.80 -34.59
C LYS A 183 -20.38 20.05 -35.98
N HIS A 184 -19.64 20.64 -36.91
CA HIS A 184 -20.03 20.72 -38.31
C HIS A 184 -18.77 20.68 -39.20
N LEU A 185 -18.87 19.91 -40.28
CA LEU A 185 -17.93 19.73 -41.40
C LEU A 185 -16.89 18.60 -41.24
N ARG A 186 -17.12 17.54 -42.02
CA ARG A 186 -16.16 16.50 -42.40
C ARG A 186 -15.02 17.15 -43.18
N GLN A 187 -13.93 17.52 -42.52
CA GLN A 187 -12.64 17.70 -43.18
C GLN A 187 -11.53 17.06 -42.34
N THR A 188 -11.09 15.90 -42.80
CA THR A 188 -9.84 15.25 -42.39
C THR A 188 -8.69 16.07 -42.94
N SER A 189 -8.24 17.08 -42.19
CA SER A 189 -6.97 17.77 -42.48
C SER A 189 -5.81 16.87 -42.06
N CYS A 190 -5.20 16.22 -43.05
CA CYS A 190 -4.03 15.36 -42.86
C CYS A 190 -2.78 16.24 -42.84
N SER A 191 -2.42 16.77 -41.68
CA SER A 191 -1.15 17.48 -41.50
C SER A 191 -0.03 16.45 -41.29
N ARG A 192 0.64 16.06 -42.39
CA ARG A 192 1.90 15.30 -42.34
C ARG A 192 2.99 16.22 -41.82
N ARG A 193 3.22 16.26 -40.50
CA ARG A 193 4.41 16.88 -39.94
C ARG A 193 5.49 15.82 -39.75
N PHE A 194 6.36 15.71 -40.75
CA PHE A 194 7.61 14.95 -40.64
C PHE A 194 8.53 15.64 -39.65
N ILE A 195 8.76 15.01 -38.49
CA ILE A 195 9.85 15.39 -37.60
C ILE A 195 11.06 14.61 -38.08
N HIS A 196 11.95 15.29 -38.81
CA HIS A 196 13.28 14.78 -39.13
C HIS A 196 14.20 15.12 -37.96
N SER A 197 14.55 14.13 -37.13
CA SER A 197 15.73 14.24 -36.27
C SER A 197 16.96 13.90 -37.12
N TYR A 198 17.89 14.85 -37.22
CA TYR A 198 19.31 14.54 -37.20
C TYR A 198 19.80 14.73 -35.76
#